data_AF-A0AAE5HBD6-F1
#
_entry.id   AF-A0AAE5HBD6-F1
#
_cell.length_a   1.000
_cell.length_b   1.000
_cell.length_c   1.000
_cell.angle_alpha   90.00
_cell.angle_beta   90.00
_cell.angle_gamma   90.00
#
_symmetry.space_group_name_H-M   'P 1'
#
loop_
_entity.id
_entity.type
_entity.pdbx_description
1 polymer ?
#
loop_
_entity_poly.entity_id
_entity_poly.type
_entity_poly.pdbx_seq_one_letter_code
_entity_poly.pdbx_strand_id
1 'polypeptide(L)'
;MCNTARIDRLEEAVKALTETVETLQTENDRLRSQLEQTTSELNAKTDALTKKSKFNKDRVEELQARELEKGAHLQTEHVDTRTIDVPNNRLEKLAKDDGLTYYRLPEQEDPLDRTSTIQLAYGDLLPIQQLARLDEEMLRSTTSALPTRLAAKLWKARTDDTVGDNPWERGSKTIKEYVKASDLKHWIRRQEKGVSDSYAKKLVSRTIDALLDLTKNRVAIRRKTERKNGLAYTERRLIIPSDTAIPGERSNLTRSTADTESNSDRATQKPETAGVHG
;
A
#
# COMPACT_ATOMS: atom_id res chain seq x y z
N MET A 1 -86.23 16.59 54.95
CA MET A 1 -85.79 15.39 54.19
C MET A 1 -84.75 15.67 53.10
N CYS A 2 -84.50 16.91 52.67
CA CYS A 2 -83.57 17.20 51.55
C CYS A 2 -82.07 17.23 51.93
N ASN A 3 -81.72 17.58 53.18
CA ASN A 3 -80.33 17.62 53.63
C ASN A 3 -79.71 16.24 53.85
N THR A 4 -80.48 15.26 54.35
CA THR A 4 -79.98 13.91 54.64
C THR A 4 -79.55 13.21 53.36
N ALA A 5 -80.38 13.23 52.32
CA ALA A 5 -80.05 12.64 51.01
C ALA A 5 -78.83 13.29 50.31
N ARG A 6 -78.50 14.54 50.64
CA ARG A 6 -77.31 15.22 50.13
C ARG A 6 -76.06 14.84 50.91
N ILE A 7 -76.18 14.65 52.23
CA ILE A 7 -75.10 14.16 53.08
C ILE A 7 -74.72 12.73 52.66
N ASP A 8 -75.70 11.84 52.52
CA ASP A 8 -75.47 10.44 52.12
C ASP A 8 -74.73 10.33 50.77
N ARG A 9 -75.11 11.17 49.78
CA ARG A 9 -74.41 11.21 48.48
C ARG A 9 -72.99 11.73 48.57
N LEU A 10 -72.74 12.72 49.44
CA LEU A 10 -71.40 13.26 49.65
C LEU A 10 -70.52 12.25 50.38
N GLU A 11 -71.05 11.51 51.34
CA GLU A 11 -70.34 10.43 52.02
C GLU A 11 -69.96 9.31 51.06
N GLU A 12 -70.89 8.88 50.20
CA GLU A 12 -70.60 7.86 49.17
C GLU A 12 -69.55 8.37 48.15
N ALA A 13 -69.64 9.64 47.74
CA ALA A 13 -68.66 10.25 46.84
C ALA A 13 -67.27 10.37 47.47
N VAL A 14 -67.18 10.75 48.75
CA VAL A 14 -65.91 10.81 49.49
C VAL A 14 -65.31 9.42 49.63
N LYS A 15 -66.13 8.40 49.91
CA LYS A 15 -65.67 7.01 49.99
C LYS A 15 -65.12 6.51 48.66
N ALA A 16 -65.85 6.73 47.56
CA ALA A 16 -65.39 6.38 46.22
C ALA A 16 -64.11 7.12 45.83
N LEU A 17 -63.98 8.41 46.18
CA LEU A 17 -62.75 9.17 45.96
C LEU A 17 -61.58 8.60 46.76
N THR A 18 -61.82 8.21 48.02
CA THR A 18 -60.79 7.64 48.91
C THR A 18 -60.27 6.31 48.35
N GLU A 19 -61.17 5.42 47.93
CA GLU A 19 -60.81 4.15 47.29
C GLU A 19 -60.02 4.37 45.98
N THR A 20 -60.39 5.40 45.19
CA THR A 20 -59.67 5.76 43.96
C THR A 20 -58.27 6.29 44.26
N VAL A 21 -58.13 7.13 45.28
CA VAL A 21 -56.83 7.67 45.72
C VAL A 21 -55.92 6.54 46.20
N GLU A 22 -56.44 5.61 47.00
CA GLU A 22 -55.69 4.43 47.46
C GLU A 22 -55.24 3.58 46.26
N THR A 23 -56.13 3.32 45.31
CA THR A 23 -55.78 2.56 44.09
C THR A 23 -54.68 3.25 43.29
N LEU A 24 -54.81 4.56 43.05
CA LEU A 24 -53.80 5.32 42.30
C LEU A 24 -52.47 5.41 43.05
N GLN A 25 -52.47 5.48 44.38
CA GLN A 25 -51.25 5.45 45.19
C GLN A 25 -50.54 4.10 45.04
N THR A 26 -51.26 2.99 45.15
CA THR A 26 -50.67 1.66 44.98
C THR A 26 -50.11 1.44 43.57
N GLU A 27 -50.80 1.95 42.55
CA GLU A 27 -50.31 1.90 41.17
C GLU A 27 -49.08 2.79 40.97
N ASN A 28 -49.05 3.99 41.56
CA ASN A 28 -47.90 4.88 41.48
C ASN A 28 -46.66 4.25 42.13
N ASP A 29 -46.82 3.66 43.31
CA ASP A 29 -45.73 3.00 44.03
C ASP A 29 -45.20 1.81 43.23
N ARG A 30 -46.11 1.00 42.64
CA ARG A 30 -45.73 -0.09 41.74
C ARG A 30 -44.95 0.42 40.53
N LEU A 31 -45.43 1.46 39.85
CA LEU A 31 -44.78 2.03 38.67
C LEU A 31 -43.41 2.62 39.02
N ARG A 32 -43.28 3.28 40.18
CA ARG A 32 -41.99 3.78 40.68
C ARG A 32 -41.01 2.64 40.92
N SER A 33 -41.41 1.58 41.60
CA SER A 33 -40.55 0.41 41.81
C SER A 33 -40.14 -0.26 40.49
N GLN A 34 -41.04 -0.34 39.51
CA GLN A 34 -40.72 -0.87 38.18
C GLN A 34 -39.74 0.03 37.42
N LEU A 35 -39.90 1.35 37.49
CA LEU A 35 -38.96 2.31 36.89
C LEU A 35 -37.58 2.23 37.54
N GLU A 36 -37.52 2.14 38.86
CA GLU A 36 -36.25 1.99 39.58
C GLU A 36 -35.54 0.69 39.20
N GLN A 37 -36.27 -0.43 39.15
CA GLN A 37 -35.72 -1.72 38.74
C GLN A 37 -35.19 -1.67 37.30
N THR A 38 -35.99 -1.19 36.35
CA THR A 38 -35.60 -1.12 34.93
C THR A 38 -34.41 -0.17 34.71
N THR A 39 -34.37 0.96 35.43
CA THR A 39 -33.23 1.90 35.39
C THR A 39 -31.97 1.25 35.93
N SER A 40 -32.05 0.52 37.05
CA SER A 40 -30.93 -0.21 37.62
C SER A 40 -30.40 -1.29 36.66
N GLU A 41 -31.30 -2.06 36.05
CA GLU A 41 -30.94 -3.08 35.05
C GLU A 41 -30.28 -2.48 33.80
N LEU A 42 -30.80 -1.36 33.29
CA LEU A 42 -30.22 -0.66 32.14
C LEU A 42 -28.85 -0.08 32.46
N ASN A 43 -28.67 0.51 33.65
CA ASN A 43 -27.38 1.01 34.10
C ASN A 43 -26.35 -0.12 34.19
N ALA A 44 -26.72 -1.25 34.83
CA ALA A 44 -25.84 -2.42 34.92
C ALA A 44 -25.43 -2.96 33.54
N LYS A 45 -26.37 -3.02 32.59
CA LYS A 45 -26.08 -3.43 31.20
C LYS A 45 -25.16 -2.43 30.49
N THR A 46 -25.39 -1.14 30.67
CA THR A 46 -24.59 -0.07 30.07
C THR A 46 -23.16 -0.07 30.62
N ASP A 47 -22.99 -0.27 31.92
CA ASP A 47 -21.68 -0.41 32.56
C ASP A 47 -20.92 -1.63 32.03
N ALA A 48 -21.61 -2.77 31.88
CA ALA A 48 -21.01 -3.98 31.34
C ALA A 48 -20.56 -3.80 29.88
N LEU A 49 -21.38 -3.15 29.04
CA LEU A 49 -21.04 -2.86 27.66
C LEU A 49 -19.87 -1.88 27.56
N THR A 50 -19.84 -0.86 28.41
CA THR A 50 -18.75 0.12 28.47
C THR A 50 -17.42 -0.55 28.86
N LYS A 51 -17.43 -1.42 29.88
CA LYS A 51 -16.26 -2.21 30.29
C LYS A 51 -15.77 -3.11 29.16
N LYS A 52 -16.68 -3.80 28.46
CA LYS A 52 -16.34 -4.66 27.32
C LYS A 52 -15.76 -3.87 26.15
N SER A 53 -16.34 -2.72 25.83
CA SER A 53 -15.85 -1.84 24.77
C SER A 53 -14.45 -1.33 25.07
N LYS A 54 -14.20 -0.88 26.30
CA LYS A 54 -12.87 -0.45 26.75
C LYS A 54 -11.85 -1.58 26.63
N PHE A 55 -12.17 -2.77 27.15
CA PHE A 55 -11.29 -3.93 27.06
C PHE A 55 -10.94 -4.30 25.61
N ASN A 56 -11.94 -4.27 24.73
CA ASN A 56 -11.71 -4.54 23.31
C ASN A 56 -10.84 -3.47 22.65
N LYS A 57 -11.03 -2.20 23.02
CA LYS A 57 -10.21 -1.08 22.55
C LYS A 57 -8.75 -1.27 22.97
N ASP A 58 -8.50 -1.50 24.26
CA ASP A 58 -7.16 -1.72 24.81
C ASP A 58 -6.45 -2.90 24.10
N ARG A 59 -7.18 -3.99 23.85
CA ARG A 59 -6.66 -5.16 23.13
C ARG A 59 -6.33 -4.88 21.66
N VAL A 60 -7.15 -4.07 20.98
CA VAL A 60 -6.86 -3.67 19.59
C VAL A 60 -5.63 -2.77 19.55
N GLU A 61 -5.50 -1.83 20.49
CA GLU A 61 -4.35 -0.94 20.58
C GLU A 61 -3.05 -1.71 20.85
N GLU A 62 -3.07 -2.70 21.77
CA GLU A 62 -1.92 -3.58 22.01
C GLU A 62 -1.52 -4.35 20.74
N LEU A 63 -2.50 -4.90 20.03
CA LEU A 63 -2.24 -5.63 18.77
C LEU A 63 -1.64 -4.70 17.72
N GLN A 64 -2.21 -3.50 17.56
CA GLN A 64 -1.70 -2.52 16.61
C GLN A 64 -0.26 -2.09 16.95
N ALA A 65 0.05 -1.83 18.22
CA ALA A 65 1.40 -1.50 18.68
C ALA A 65 2.39 -2.63 18.35
N ARG A 66 2.05 -3.88 18.70
CA ARG A 66 2.89 -5.05 18.44
C ARG A 66 3.11 -5.28 16.94
N GLU A 67 2.10 -5.07 16.10
CA GLU A 67 2.28 -5.19 14.65
C GLU A 67 3.17 -4.07 14.08
N LEU A 68 3.06 -2.85 14.59
CA LEU A 68 3.98 -1.76 14.23
C LEU A 68 5.43 -2.06 14.66
N GLU A 69 5.64 -2.63 15.85
CA GLU A 69 6.96 -3.08 16.31
C GLU A 69 7.54 -4.19 15.42
N LYS A 70 6.69 -5.00 14.78
CA LYS A 70 7.13 -6.00 13.78
C LYS A 70 7.39 -5.40 12.39
N GLY A 71 7.16 -4.10 12.21
CA GLY A 71 7.31 -3.41 10.93
C GLY A 71 6.10 -3.50 10.00
N ALA A 72 4.92 -3.79 10.55
CA ALA A 72 3.69 -3.66 9.79
C ALA A 72 3.35 -2.20 9.50
N HIS A 73 2.55 -1.99 8.45
CA HIS A 73 2.00 -0.69 8.10
C HIS A 73 0.50 -0.71 8.36
N LEU A 74 0.03 0.14 9.25
CA LEU A 74 -1.38 0.18 9.63
C LEU A 74 -2.09 1.35 8.93
N GLN A 75 -3.26 1.12 8.34
CA GLN A 75 -3.99 2.19 7.66
C GLN A 75 -4.36 3.31 8.63
N THR A 76 -4.15 4.55 8.21
CA THR A 76 -4.37 5.71 9.10
C THR A 76 -5.80 5.87 9.57
N GLU A 77 -6.78 5.33 8.84
CA GLU A 77 -8.21 5.37 9.21
C GLU A 77 -8.51 4.50 10.44
N HIS A 78 -7.74 3.44 10.67
CA HIS A 78 -8.01 2.45 11.72
C HIS A 78 -7.13 2.63 12.97
N VAL A 79 -6.27 3.64 12.99
CA VAL A 79 -5.30 3.86 14.07
C VAL A 79 -5.57 5.21 14.73
N ASP A 80 -5.85 5.18 16.03
CA ASP A 80 -5.87 6.38 16.86
C ASP A 80 -4.47 6.64 17.41
N THR A 81 -3.78 7.62 16.82
CA THR A 81 -2.41 7.99 17.20
C THR A 81 -2.29 8.53 18.63
N ARG A 82 -3.42 8.88 19.28
CA ARG A 82 -3.40 9.43 20.65
C ARG A 82 -3.40 8.35 21.72
N THR A 83 -3.82 7.13 21.38
CA THR A 83 -4.02 6.06 22.35
C THR A 83 -3.07 4.89 22.13
N ILE A 84 -2.56 4.71 20.91
CA ILE A 84 -1.60 3.67 20.61
C ILE A 84 -0.25 3.92 21.32
N ASP A 85 0.17 2.97 22.14
CA ASP A 85 1.46 3.03 22.84
C ASP A 85 2.56 2.49 21.94
N VAL A 86 3.43 3.38 21.46
CA VAL A 86 4.51 3.04 20.53
C VAL A 86 5.84 3.63 20.99
N PRO A 87 6.97 2.95 20.70
CA PRO A 87 8.30 3.46 20.99
C PRO A 87 8.49 4.92 20.53
N ASN A 88 9.01 5.76 21.44
CA ASN A 88 9.24 7.19 21.24
C ASN A 88 7.99 8.03 20.91
N ASN A 89 6.78 7.46 21.08
CA ASN A 89 5.49 8.08 20.82
C ASN A 89 5.42 8.80 19.46
N ARG A 90 6.10 8.22 18.46
CA ARG A 90 6.26 8.83 17.14
C ARG A 90 5.89 7.81 16.08
N LEU A 91 5.05 8.24 15.15
CA LEU A 91 4.67 7.47 13.97
C LEU A 91 5.00 8.27 12.72
N GLU A 92 5.47 7.58 11.69
CA GLU A 92 5.63 8.15 10.35
C GLU A 92 4.44 7.81 9.49
N LYS A 93 3.91 8.81 8.77
CA LYS A 93 2.83 8.62 7.80
C LYS A 93 3.43 8.42 6.40
N LEU A 94 3.05 7.32 5.75
CA LEU A 94 3.47 6.98 4.39
C LEU A 94 2.27 6.78 3.47
N ALA A 95 2.42 7.14 2.19
CA ALA A 95 1.42 6.84 1.16
C ALA A 95 1.93 5.67 0.32
N LYS A 96 1.07 4.67 0.09
CA LYS A 96 1.38 3.54 -0.79
C LYS A 96 0.75 3.74 -2.18
N ASP A 97 1.06 2.81 -3.09
CA ASP A 97 0.61 2.81 -4.48
C ASP A 97 -0.89 2.53 -4.65
N ASP A 98 -1.54 2.02 -3.61
CA ASP A 98 -3.00 1.87 -3.50
C ASP A 98 -3.74 3.20 -3.28
N GLY A 99 -3.02 4.32 -3.13
CA GLY A 99 -3.58 5.64 -2.85
C GLY A 99 -4.00 5.84 -1.39
N LEU A 100 -3.77 4.84 -0.54
CA LEU A 100 -4.07 4.90 0.89
C LEU A 100 -2.85 5.35 1.69
N THR A 101 -3.11 5.84 2.90
CA THR A 101 -2.07 6.25 3.84
C THR A 101 -1.99 5.30 5.02
N TYR A 102 -0.76 5.06 5.46
CA TYR A 102 -0.43 4.14 6.54
C TYR A 102 0.49 4.80 7.57
N TYR A 103 0.45 4.31 8.81
CA TYR A 103 1.42 4.60 9.86
C TYR A 103 2.44 3.47 9.99
N ARG A 104 3.67 3.84 10.33
CA ARG A 104 4.77 2.94 10.73
C ARG A 104 5.61 3.56 11.85
N LEU A 105 6.48 2.77 12.47
CA LEU A 105 7.50 3.30 13.38
C LEU A 105 8.64 4.00 12.63
N PRO A 106 9.11 5.18 13.10
CA PRO A 106 10.37 5.78 12.66
C PRO A 106 11.54 4.86 13.00
N GLU A 107 12.60 4.89 12.19
CA GLU A 107 13.88 4.21 12.48
C GLU A 107 13.85 2.68 12.54
N GLN A 108 12.75 2.02 12.17
CA GLN A 108 12.86 0.70 11.55
C GLN A 108 13.42 0.85 10.14
N GLU A 109 14.68 1.27 10.07
CA GLU A 109 15.49 1.16 8.86
C GLU A 109 15.55 -0.31 8.46
N ASP A 110 15.28 -0.59 7.18
CA ASP A 110 15.56 -1.90 6.62
C ASP A 110 17.09 -2.10 6.72
N PRO A 111 17.57 -3.12 7.47
CA PRO A 111 19.01 -3.36 7.67
C PRO A 111 19.77 -3.62 6.36
N LEU A 112 19.05 -3.79 5.25
CA LEU A 112 19.60 -4.00 3.91
C LEU A 112 19.54 -2.76 3.01
N ASP A 113 19.03 -1.62 3.49
CA ASP A 113 18.83 -0.45 2.63
C ASP A 113 20.12 0.35 2.41
N ARG A 114 20.63 0.32 1.17
CA ARG A 114 21.83 1.05 0.73
C ARG A 114 21.51 2.22 -0.20
N THR A 115 20.24 2.56 -0.43
CA THR A 115 19.88 3.58 -1.44
C THR A 115 18.71 4.47 -1.00
N SER A 116 19.03 5.75 -0.78
CA SER A 116 18.27 6.75 -0.04
C SER A 116 17.12 7.44 -0.80
N THR A 117 16.46 6.79 -1.77
CA THR A 117 15.52 7.55 -2.63
C THR A 117 14.04 7.37 -2.30
N ILE A 118 13.53 6.21 -1.86
CA ILE A 118 12.11 6.05 -1.44
C ILE A 118 11.99 4.97 -0.35
N GLN A 119 11.56 5.37 0.85
CA GLN A 119 11.50 4.53 2.05
C GLN A 119 10.30 3.56 2.04
N LEU A 120 10.34 2.48 1.26
CA LEU A 120 9.44 1.34 1.50
C LEU A 120 10.10 0.34 2.45
N ALA A 121 9.32 -0.18 3.39
CA ALA A 121 9.76 -1.28 4.22
C ALA A 121 9.95 -2.54 3.36
N TYR A 122 10.85 -3.41 3.80
CA TYR A 122 11.16 -4.67 3.12
C TYR A 122 9.91 -5.49 2.76
N GLY A 123 8.90 -5.52 3.64
CA GLY A 123 7.64 -6.27 3.43
C GLY A 123 6.74 -5.72 2.31
N ASP A 124 6.88 -4.44 1.94
CA ASP A 124 6.09 -3.82 0.87
C ASP A 124 6.74 -3.98 -0.51
N LEU A 125 8.00 -4.39 -0.54
CA LEU A 125 8.72 -4.63 -1.78
C LEU A 125 8.19 -5.89 -2.49
N LEU A 126 8.27 -5.90 -3.82
CA LEU A 126 8.09 -7.13 -4.58
C LEU A 126 9.14 -8.17 -4.14
N PRO A 127 8.83 -9.48 -4.18
CA PRO A 127 9.82 -10.53 -3.90
C PRO A 127 11.12 -10.34 -4.66
N ILE A 128 11.06 -9.86 -5.90
CA ILE A 128 12.27 -9.55 -6.68
C ILE A 128 13.10 -8.39 -6.10
N GLN A 129 12.44 -7.36 -5.58
CA GLN A 129 13.09 -6.18 -5.00
C GLN A 129 13.75 -6.53 -3.66
N GLN A 130 13.10 -7.38 -2.86
CA GLN A 130 13.66 -7.96 -1.65
C GLN A 130 14.95 -8.73 -1.96
N LEU A 131 14.91 -9.67 -2.91
CA LEU A 131 16.08 -10.45 -3.31
C LEU A 131 17.21 -9.60 -3.90
N ALA A 132 16.87 -8.52 -4.62
CA ALA A 132 17.87 -7.61 -5.20
C ALA A 132 18.65 -6.80 -4.14
N ARG A 133 18.09 -6.62 -2.94
CA ARG A 133 18.77 -5.96 -1.80
C ARG A 133 19.82 -6.86 -1.13
N LEU A 134 19.66 -8.17 -1.20
CA LEU A 134 20.61 -9.12 -0.62
C LEU A 134 21.99 -9.00 -1.30
N ASP A 135 23.04 -9.29 -0.52
CA ASP A 135 24.37 -9.54 -1.07
C ASP A 135 24.45 -10.93 -1.73
N GLU A 136 25.57 -11.21 -2.39
CA GLU A 136 25.73 -12.46 -3.14
C GLU A 136 25.72 -13.70 -2.25
N GLU A 137 26.21 -13.60 -1.01
CA GLU A 137 26.29 -14.73 -0.09
C GLU A 137 24.91 -15.07 0.49
N MET A 138 24.19 -14.05 0.97
CA MET A 138 22.81 -14.18 1.46
C MET A 138 21.85 -14.58 0.34
N LEU A 139 22.05 -14.10 -0.89
CA LEU A 139 21.24 -14.51 -2.02
C LEU A 139 21.44 -16.01 -2.34
N ARG A 140 22.66 -16.53 -2.19
CA ARG A 140 22.95 -17.98 -2.37
C ARG A 140 22.37 -18.84 -1.26
N SER A 141 22.34 -18.35 -0.02
CA SER A 141 21.74 -19.10 1.09
C SER A 141 20.21 -19.08 1.04
N THR A 142 19.62 -17.97 0.57
CA THR A 142 18.16 -17.80 0.48
C THR A 142 17.54 -18.56 -0.68
N THR A 143 18.23 -18.64 -1.83
CA THR A 143 17.71 -19.37 -2.99
C THR A 143 18.79 -20.21 -3.70
N SER A 144 18.55 -21.52 -3.76
CA SER A 144 19.43 -22.48 -4.43
C SER A 144 19.28 -22.45 -5.96
N ALA A 145 18.18 -21.90 -6.48
CA ALA A 145 17.88 -21.89 -7.90
C ALA A 145 18.64 -20.77 -8.62
N LEU A 146 19.56 -21.16 -9.52
CA LEU A 146 20.32 -20.21 -10.35
C LEU A 146 19.43 -19.23 -11.14
N PRO A 147 18.29 -19.64 -11.76
CA PRO A 147 17.43 -18.69 -12.47
C PRO A 147 16.88 -17.57 -11.58
N THR A 148 16.52 -17.88 -10.34
CA THR A 148 16.03 -16.93 -9.33
C THR A 148 17.13 -15.95 -8.94
N ARG A 149 18.36 -16.43 -8.71
CA ARG A 149 19.53 -15.57 -8.44
C ARG A 149 19.83 -14.63 -9.60
N LEU A 150 19.82 -15.16 -10.82
CA LEU A 150 20.02 -14.36 -12.04
C LEU A 150 18.91 -13.32 -12.21
N ALA A 151 17.66 -13.64 -11.87
CA ALA A 151 16.55 -12.69 -11.90
C ALA A 151 16.78 -11.54 -10.91
N ALA A 152 17.17 -11.85 -9.66
CA ALA A 152 17.46 -10.85 -8.64
C ALA A 152 18.65 -9.94 -9.04
N LYS A 153 19.74 -10.52 -9.56
CA LYS A 153 20.88 -9.76 -10.09
C LYS A 153 20.48 -8.87 -11.27
N LEU A 154 19.66 -9.40 -12.19
CA LEU A 154 19.16 -8.65 -13.34
C LEU A 154 18.31 -7.46 -12.88
N TRP A 155 17.47 -7.65 -11.86
CA TRP A 155 16.66 -6.57 -11.29
C TRP A 155 17.53 -5.53 -10.59
N LYS A 156 18.52 -5.96 -9.81
CA LYS A 156 19.48 -5.08 -9.13
C LYS A 156 20.25 -4.20 -10.11
N ALA A 157 20.75 -4.79 -11.21
CA ALA A 157 21.47 -4.06 -12.24
C ALA A 157 20.63 -2.97 -12.93
N ARG A 158 19.29 -3.02 -12.83
CA ARG A 158 18.41 -1.97 -13.34
C ARG A 158 18.42 -0.72 -12.46
N THR A 159 18.49 -0.90 -11.15
CA THR A 159 18.29 0.17 -10.16
C THR A 159 19.59 0.68 -9.54
N ASP A 160 20.67 -0.09 -9.65
CA ASP A 160 21.97 0.21 -9.03
C ASP A 160 23.06 0.26 -10.11
N ASP A 161 23.45 1.49 -10.47
CA ASP A 161 24.48 1.77 -11.47
C ASP A 161 25.88 1.27 -11.04
N THR A 162 26.08 0.93 -9.75
CA THR A 162 27.37 0.40 -9.26
C THR A 162 27.60 -1.06 -9.62
N VAL A 163 26.56 -1.79 -10.05
CA VAL A 163 26.63 -3.21 -10.44
C VAL A 163 27.28 -3.42 -11.81
N GLY A 164 27.64 -2.34 -12.51
CA GLY A 164 28.57 -2.31 -13.65
C GLY A 164 28.00 -2.76 -15.00
N ASP A 165 27.38 -3.94 -15.09
CA ASP A 165 26.82 -4.48 -16.34
C ASP A 165 25.29 -4.54 -16.30
N ASN A 166 24.66 -3.51 -16.88
CA ASN A 166 23.21 -3.36 -16.96
C ASN A 166 22.70 -3.70 -18.38
N PRO A 167 21.95 -4.80 -18.56
CA PRO A 167 21.39 -5.19 -19.85
C PRO A 167 20.01 -4.55 -20.15
N TRP A 168 19.48 -3.70 -19.26
CA TRP A 168 18.23 -2.98 -19.47
C TRP A 168 18.44 -1.79 -20.40
N GLU A 169 17.60 -1.71 -21.42
CA GLU A 169 17.53 -0.59 -22.34
C GLU A 169 16.29 0.26 -22.01
N ARG A 170 16.43 1.58 -22.14
CA ARG A 170 15.31 2.52 -22.01
C ARG A 170 14.31 2.27 -23.13
N GLY A 171 13.04 2.15 -22.79
CA GLY A 171 11.97 1.92 -23.75
C GLY A 171 11.41 3.21 -24.36
N SER A 172 10.18 3.12 -24.86
CA SER A 172 9.46 4.19 -25.55
C SER A 172 8.18 4.60 -24.79
N LYS A 173 7.26 5.34 -25.43
CA LYS A 173 6.04 5.86 -24.78
C LYS A 173 5.23 4.82 -23.99
N THR A 174 5.20 3.56 -24.44
CA THR A 174 4.40 2.47 -23.82
C THR A 174 5.24 1.46 -23.03
N ILE A 175 6.56 1.59 -23.07
CA ILE A 175 7.50 0.64 -22.46
C ILE A 175 8.50 1.47 -21.68
N LYS A 176 8.53 1.32 -20.36
CA LYS A 176 9.49 2.03 -19.52
C LYS A 176 10.92 1.58 -19.84
N GLU A 177 11.15 0.28 -19.74
CA GLU A 177 12.45 -0.37 -19.95
C GLU A 177 12.23 -1.76 -20.54
N TYR A 178 13.24 -2.28 -21.23
CA TYR A 178 13.19 -3.63 -21.78
C TYR A 178 14.55 -4.29 -21.82
N VAL A 179 14.55 -5.63 -21.89
CA VAL A 179 15.75 -6.45 -22.12
C VAL A 179 15.49 -7.38 -23.29
N LYS A 180 16.42 -7.42 -24.24
CA LYS A 180 16.40 -8.36 -25.36
C LYS A 180 16.90 -9.74 -24.92
N ALA A 181 16.33 -10.82 -25.46
CA ALA A 181 16.77 -12.18 -25.12
C ALA A 181 18.22 -12.46 -25.56
N SER A 182 18.70 -11.87 -26.66
CA SER A 182 20.11 -11.95 -27.06
C SER A 182 21.02 -11.32 -26.01
N ASP A 183 20.66 -10.13 -25.55
CA ASP A 183 21.47 -9.32 -24.65
C ASP A 183 21.48 -9.97 -23.26
N LEU A 184 20.34 -10.49 -22.81
CA LEU A 184 20.25 -11.30 -21.59
C LEU A 184 21.09 -12.59 -21.69
N LYS A 185 21.13 -13.26 -22.85
CA LYS A 185 21.98 -14.45 -23.05
C LYS A 185 23.46 -14.11 -22.85
N HIS A 186 23.91 -13.02 -23.46
CA HIS A 186 25.30 -12.57 -23.33
C HIS A 186 25.62 -12.10 -21.91
N TRP A 187 24.68 -11.41 -21.26
CA TRP A 187 24.80 -11.00 -19.86
C TRP A 187 24.93 -12.21 -18.93
N ILE A 188 24.07 -13.23 -19.04
CA ILE A 188 24.14 -14.45 -18.21
C ILE A 188 25.52 -15.12 -18.33
N ARG A 189 26.10 -15.17 -19.54
CA ARG A 189 27.43 -15.76 -19.76
C ARG A 189 28.57 -14.94 -19.14
N ARG A 190 28.37 -13.64 -18.91
CA ARG A 190 29.33 -12.79 -18.19
C ARG A 190 29.17 -12.94 -16.67
N GLN A 191 27.94 -13.08 -16.20
CA GLN A 191 27.65 -13.26 -14.77
C GLN A 191 28.08 -14.64 -14.25
N GLU A 192 27.91 -15.70 -15.04
CA GLU A 192 28.18 -17.08 -14.65
C GLU A 192 29.29 -17.69 -15.53
N LYS A 193 30.50 -17.83 -14.95
CA LYS A 193 31.66 -18.41 -15.64
C LYS A 193 31.39 -19.89 -15.98
N GLY A 194 31.79 -20.30 -17.19
CA GLY A 194 31.70 -21.69 -17.64
C GLY A 194 30.34 -22.12 -18.21
N VAL A 195 29.38 -21.20 -18.37
CA VAL A 195 28.10 -21.51 -19.01
C VAL A 195 28.24 -21.59 -20.53
N SER A 196 27.84 -22.73 -21.11
CA SER A 196 27.80 -22.93 -22.56
C SER A 196 26.70 -22.08 -23.22
N ASP A 197 26.84 -21.78 -24.52
CA ASP A 197 25.85 -20.96 -25.23
C ASP A 197 24.45 -21.59 -25.26
N SER A 198 24.40 -22.92 -25.41
CA SER A 198 23.15 -23.69 -25.40
C SER A 198 22.48 -23.69 -24.03
N TYR A 199 23.27 -23.74 -22.94
CA TYR A 199 22.74 -23.67 -21.59
C TYR A 199 22.31 -22.24 -21.23
N ALA A 200 23.05 -21.22 -21.64
CA ALA A 200 22.67 -19.83 -21.49
C ALA A 200 21.30 -19.55 -22.12
N LYS A 201 21.03 -20.09 -23.32
CA LYS A 201 19.71 -19.96 -23.97
C LYS A 201 18.58 -20.56 -23.13
N LYS A 202 18.81 -21.68 -22.44
CA LYS A 202 17.82 -22.29 -21.53
C LYS A 202 17.63 -21.44 -20.26
N LEU A 203 18.72 -20.89 -19.73
CA LEU A 203 18.68 -20.00 -18.56
C LEU A 203 17.92 -18.71 -18.85
N VAL A 204 18.05 -18.11 -20.05
CA VAL A 204 17.25 -16.93 -20.45
C VAL A 204 15.76 -17.15 -20.22
N SER A 205 15.19 -18.26 -20.71
CA SER A 205 13.77 -18.54 -20.52
C SER A 205 13.43 -18.70 -19.04
N ARG A 206 14.19 -19.51 -18.30
CA ARG A 206 13.94 -19.77 -16.87
C ARG A 206 14.09 -18.52 -16.00
N THR A 207 15.04 -17.65 -16.31
CA THR A 207 15.26 -16.38 -15.60
C THR A 207 14.14 -15.40 -15.90
N ILE A 208 13.66 -15.32 -17.13
CA ILE A 208 12.48 -14.49 -17.46
C ILE A 208 11.25 -15.00 -16.71
N ASP A 209 11.03 -16.32 -16.69
CA ASP A 209 9.86 -16.90 -16.04
C ASP A 209 9.93 -16.69 -14.51
N ALA A 210 11.12 -16.83 -13.90
CA ALA A 210 11.34 -16.50 -12.48
C ALA A 210 11.11 -15.01 -12.20
N LEU A 211 11.57 -14.12 -13.08
CA LEU A 211 11.36 -12.68 -12.92
C LEU A 211 9.87 -12.31 -13.01
N LEU A 212 9.14 -12.94 -13.93
CA LEU A 212 7.69 -12.73 -14.09
C LEU A 212 6.92 -13.15 -12.83
N ASP A 213 7.30 -14.28 -12.24
CA ASP A 213 6.74 -14.75 -10.97
C ASP A 213 7.07 -13.81 -9.80
N LEU A 214 8.36 -13.50 -9.59
CA LEU A 214 8.83 -12.67 -8.48
C LEU A 214 8.41 -11.20 -8.56
N THR A 215 8.05 -10.72 -9.75
CA THR A 215 7.47 -9.39 -9.95
C THR A 215 5.96 -9.37 -9.81
N LYS A 216 5.30 -10.49 -9.53
CA LYS A 216 3.83 -10.61 -9.51
C LYS A 216 3.19 -10.12 -10.82
N ASN A 217 3.75 -10.54 -11.96
CA ASN A 217 3.31 -10.18 -13.31
C ASN A 217 3.40 -8.68 -13.66
N ARG A 218 4.30 -7.92 -13.01
CA ARG A 218 4.57 -6.51 -13.35
C ARG A 218 5.51 -6.36 -14.54
N VAL A 219 6.13 -7.44 -15.01
CA VAL A 219 6.83 -7.50 -16.30
C VAL A 219 6.01 -8.29 -17.31
N ALA A 220 6.16 -7.95 -18.59
CA ALA A 220 5.53 -8.68 -19.67
C ALA A 220 6.56 -9.20 -20.68
N ILE A 221 6.16 -10.20 -21.45
CA ILE A 221 6.98 -10.79 -22.51
C ILE A 221 6.35 -10.40 -23.85
N ARG A 222 7.13 -9.78 -24.74
CA ARG A 222 6.70 -9.48 -26.11
C ARG A 222 7.67 -10.03 -27.13
N ARG A 223 7.16 -10.43 -28.30
CA ARG A 223 8.01 -10.76 -29.46
C ARG A 223 8.06 -9.55 -30.37
N LYS A 224 9.25 -9.18 -30.82
CA LYS A 224 9.45 -8.12 -31.81
C LYS A 224 10.22 -8.68 -32.99
N THR A 225 9.72 -8.44 -34.19
CA THR A 225 10.45 -8.77 -35.42
C THR A 225 11.23 -7.54 -35.87
N GLU A 226 12.53 -7.69 -36.03
CA GLU A 226 13.42 -6.65 -36.54
C GLU A 226 14.09 -7.14 -37.81
N ARG A 227 14.25 -6.24 -38.79
CA ARG A 227 14.98 -6.53 -40.02
C ARG A 227 16.38 -5.96 -39.89
N LYS A 228 17.39 -6.81 -40.03
CA LYS A 228 18.80 -6.43 -40.04
C LYS A 228 19.49 -7.16 -41.19
N ASN A 229 20.25 -6.44 -42.01
CA ASN A 229 21.00 -6.99 -43.14
C ASN A 229 20.15 -7.85 -44.10
N GLY A 230 18.90 -7.42 -44.37
CA GLY A 230 17.98 -8.15 -45.25
C GLY A 230 17.31 -9.38 -44.65
N LEU A 231 17.67 -9.80 -43.42
CA LEU A 231 17.02 -10.90 -42.71
C LEU A 231 16.09 -10.38 -41.61
N ALA A 232 14.93 -11.04 -41.44
CA ALA A 232 13.99 -10.78 -40.36
C ALA A 232 14.27 -11.70 -39.17
N TYR A 233 14.49 -11.11 -38.00
CA TYR A 233 14.72 -11.82 -36.75
C TYR A 233 13.58 -11.52 -35.78
N THR A 234 12.90 -12.56 -35.31
CA THR A 234 11.90 -12.44 -34.25
C THR A 234 12.54 -12.74 -32.92
N GLU A 235 12.57 -11.73 -32.05
CA GLU A 235 13.21 -11.81 -30.74
C GLU A 235 12.20 -11.65 -29.60
N ARG A 236 12.37 -12.47 -28.55
CA ARG A 236 11.64 -12.32 -27.27
C ARG A 236 12.28 -11.20 -26.46
N ARG A 237 11.44 -10.29 -25.95
CA ARG A 237 11.83 -9.18 -25.07
C ARG A 237 11.06 -9.27 -23.77
N LEU A 238 11.78 -9.07 -22.68
CA LEU A 238 11.21 -8.77 -21.38
C LEU A 238 10.97 -7.26 -21.34
N ILE A 239 9.79 -6.82 -20.95
CA ILE A 239 9.42 -5.41 -20.91
C ILE A 239 8.81 -5.05 -19.55
N ILE A 240 9.07 -3.83 -19.10
CA ILE A 240 8.30 -3.16 -18.05
C ILE A 240 7.38 -2.16 -18.75
N PRO A 241 6.05 -2.39 -18.78
CA PRO A 241 5.10 -1.44 -19.35
C PRO A 241 5.17 -0.08 -18.62
N SER A 242 4.93 1.02 -19.33
CA SER A 242 5.03 2.38 -18.76
C SER A 242 3.96 2.70 -17.71
N ASP A 243 2.82 2.02 -17.78
CA ASP A 243 1.68 2.12 -16.87
C ASP A 243 1.78 1.20 -15.65
N THR A 244 2.79 0.33 -15.62
CA THR A 244 2.99 -0.60 -14.50
C THR A 244 3.58 0.13 -13.30
N ALA A 245 2.84 0.14 -12.19
CA ALA A 245 3.34 0.58 -10.90
C ALA A 245 4.33 -0.45 -10.34
N ILE A 246 5.54 0.01 -10.04
CA ILE A 246 6.56 -0.73 -9.28
C ILE A 246 6.69 -0.03 -7.93
N PRO A 247 6.51 -0.76 -6.80
CA PRO A 247 6.63 -0.17 -5.46
C PRO A 247 7.96 0.57 -5.31
N GLY A 248 7.93 1.82 -4.87
CA GLY A 248 9.15 2.62 -4.67
C GLY A 248 9.73 3.26 -5.91
N GLU A 249 9.07 3.15 -7.05
CA GLU A 249 9.41 3.91 -8.25
C GLU A 249 8.31 4.91 -8.54
N ARG A 250 8.66 6.20 -8.66
CA ARG A 250 7.70 7.19 -9.15
C ARG A 250 7.41 6.89 -10.62
N SER A 251 6.13 6.74 -10.96
CA SER A 251 5.70 6.69 -12.35
C SER A 251 6.06 8.03 -13.00
N ASN A 252 6.97 8.02 -13.99
CA ASN A 252 7.45 9.22 -14.69
C ASN A 252 6.38 9.88 -15.59
N LEU A 253 5.09 9.62 -15.37
CA LEU A 253 4.02 10.11 -16.23
C LEU A 253 3.85 11.64 -16.19
N THR A 254 4.47 12.34 -15.24
CA THR A 254 4.33 13.81 -15.07
C THR A 254 5.52 14.65 -15.56
N ARG A 255 6.52 14.08 -16.24
CA ARG A 255 7.68 14.88 -16.73
C ARG A 255 7.56 15.39 -18.17
N SER A 256 6.41 15.25 -18.84
CA SER A 256 6.31 15.54 -20.29
C SER A 256 5.25 16.55 -20.71
N THR A 257 4.75 17.41 -19.81
CA THR A 257 3.85 18.51 -20.18
C THR A 257 4.31 19.90 -19.70
N ALA A 258 5.55 20.04 -19.22
CA ALA A 258 6.09 21.34 -18.76
C ALA A 258 7.06 22.01 -19.75
N ASP A 259 7.54 21.30 -20.79
CA ASP A 259 8.61 21.80 -21.69
C ASP A 259 8.14 22.06 -23.14
N THR A 260 6.84 22.34 -23.38
CA THR A 260 6.35 22.65 -24.74
C THR A 260 5.50 23.92 -24.84
N GLU A 261 5.54 24.78 -23.82
CA GLU A 261 4.98 26.15 -23.89
C GLU A 261 6.04 27.19 -23.51
N SER A 262 7.13 27.24 -24.26
CA SER A 262 8.06 28.38 -24.28
C SER A 262 8.93 28.33 -25.53
N ASN A 263 8.31 28.34 -26.71
CA ASN A 263 8.99 28.82 -27.92
C ASN A 263 8.01 29.29 -28.99
N SER A 264 7.11 30.21 -28.62
CA SER A 264 6.53 31.16 -29.57
C SER A 264 7.01 32.54 -29.14
N ASP A 265 8.07 33.02 -29.78
CA ASP A 265 8.36 34.45 -30.06
C ASP A 265 9.86 34.66 -30.21
N ARG A 266 10.38 34.38 -31.42
CA ARG A 266 11.53 35.12 -31.92
C ARG A 266 11.49 35.28 -33.43
N ALA A 267 10.78 36.34 -33.82
CA ALA A 267 10.96 37.19 -34.98
C ALA A 267 11.97 36.74 -36.03
N THR A 268 11.44 36.39 -37.20
CA THR A 268 12.15 36.32 -38.48
C THR A 268 12.58 37.73 -38.90
N GLN A 269 13.74 38.19 -38.40
CA GLN A 269 14.41 39.38 -38.94
C GLN A 269 15.14 39.00 -40.23
N LYS A 270 14.58 39.50 -41.33
CA LYS A 270 15.16 39.53 -42.68
C LYS A 270 16.31 40.55 -42.69
N PRO A 271 17.54 40.24 -43.13
CA PRO A 271 18.51 41.27 -43.47
C PRO A 271 18.38 41.61 -44.96
N GLU A 272 18.10 42.88 -45.23
CA GLU A 272 18.13 43.52 -46.53
C GLU A 272 19.30 44.52 -46.56
N THR A 273 19.86 44.74 -47.76
CA THR A 273 20.94 45.67 -48.16
C THR A 273 22.38 45.17 -47.99
N ALA A 274 23.33 45.40 -48.90
CA ALA A 274 23.35 45.92 -50.28
C ALA A 274 24.71 45.51 -50.88
N GLY A 275 24.80 45.45 -52.21
CA GLY A 275 26.01 45.02 -52.92
C GLY A 275 27.16 46.02 -52.88
N VAL A 276 28.29 45.63 -53.52
CA VAL A 276 29.07 46.42 -54.49
C VAL A 276 30.42 45.72 -54.82
N HIS A 277 30.74 45.72 -56.13
CA HIS A 277 32.01 45.49 -56.85
C HIS A 277 32.41 44.10 -57.36
N GLY A 278 32.58 44.04 -58.69
CA GLY A 278 33.05 42.94 -59.52
C GLY A 278 32.50 43.10 -60.93
#